data_AF-A0A8X7BV26-F1
#
_entry.id   AF-A0A8X7BV26-F1
#
_cell.length_a   1.000
_cell.length_b   1.000
_cell.length_c   1.000
_cell.angle_alpha   90.00
_cell.angle_beta   90.00
_cell.angle_gamma   90.00
#
_symmetry.space_group_name_H-M   'P 1'
#
loop_
_entity.id
_entity.type
_entity.pdbx_description
1 polymer ?
#
loop_
_entity_poly.entity_id
_entity_poly.type
_entity_poly.pdbx_seq_one_letter_code
_entity_poly.pdbx_strand_id
1 'polypeptide(L)'
;MLSAMLSVAAMSFMGFAFNGCMITPVDMSPTFAGTLMGLSNTVASVASFVYPVIVGIMTNEEQTFEQWNKIFAMCIGIAMSSGILFCIFGSADVQPWNYPTEEETRSNNKELQEIEQPVDAVIHL
;
A
#
# COMPACT_ATOMS: atom_id res chain seq x y z
N MET A 1 23.11 -14.06 -15.10
CA MET A 1 22.66 -13.11 -16.14
C MET A 1 21.21 -13.34 -16.53
N LEU A 2 20.81 -14.56 -16.91
CA LEU A 2 19.41 -14.87 -17.26
C LEU A 2 18.39 -14.51 -16.17
N SER A 3 18.70 -14.80 -14.91
CA SER A 3 17.83 -14.48 -13.76
C SER A 3 17.64 -12.98 -13.49
N ALA A 4 18.68 -12.18 -13.73
CA ALA A 4 18.59 -10.73 -13.62
C ALA A 4 17.65 -10.18 -14.70
N MET A 5 17.76 -10.68 -15.94
CA MET A 5 16.85 -10.28 -17.03
C MET A 5 15.40 -10.67 -16.74
N LEU A 6 15.17 -11.87 -16.19
CA LEU A 6 13.83 -12.33 -15.79
C LEU A 6 13.25 -11.46 -14.67
N SER A 7 14.07 -11.05 -13.70
CA SER A 7 13.64 -10.17 -12.60
C SER A 7 13.23 -8.79 -13.12
N VAL A 8 14.01 -8.20 -14.03
CA VAL A 8 13.68 -6.90 -14.65
C VAL A 8 12.38 -7.00 -15.45
N ALA A 9 12.21 -8.06 -16.25
CA ALA A 9 10.97 -8.27 -16.99
C ALA A 9 9.76 -8.42 -16.05
N ALA A 10 9.88 -9.23 -14.98
CA ALA A 10 8.83 -9.40 -13.99
C ALA A 10 8.47 -8.07 -13.28
N MET A 11 9.46 -7.25 -12.93
CA MET A 11 9.23 -5.94 -12.33
C MET A 11 8.54 -4.96 -13.29
N SER A 12 8.83 -5.02 -14.59
CA SER A 12 8.13 -4.23 -15.61
C SER A 12 6.63 -4.57 -15.68
N PHE A 13 6.28 -5.86 -15.62
CA PHE A 13 4.88 -6.28 -15.56
C PHE A 13 4.22 -5.88 -14.23
N MET A 14 4.94 -5.93 -13.12
CA MET A 14 4.46 -5.42 -11.83
C MET A 14 4.17 -3.93 -11.84
N GLY A 15 4.97 -3.13 -12.55
CA GLY A 15 4.71 -1.68 -12.69
C GLY A 15 3.36 -1.39 -13.37
N PHE A 16 2.93 -2.23 -14.31
CA PHE A 16 1.60 -2.12 -14.91
C PHE A 16 0.49 -2.44 -13.89
N ALA A 17 0.67 -3.50 -13.09
CA ALA A 17 -0.28 -3.87 -12.03
C ALA A 17 -0.35 -2.85 -10.88
N PHE A 18 0.77 -2.18 -10.57
CA PHE A 18 0.88 -1.22 -9.48
C PHE A 18 -0.08 -0.03 -9.60
N ASN A 19 -0.34 0.40 -10.84
CA ASN A 19 -1.29 1.49 -11.11
C ASN A 19 -2.73 1.11 -10.73
N GLY A 20 -3.11 -0.17 -10.87
CA GLY A 20 -4.42 -0.65 -10.46
C GLY A 20 -4.61 -0.60 -8.95
N CYS A 21 -3.64 -1.10 -8.17
CA CYS A 21 -3.73 -1.16 -6.71
C CYS A 21 -3.59 0.20 -6.01
N MET A 22 -3.12 1.26 -6.70
CA MET A 22 -3.14 2.62 -6.15
C MET A 22 -4.54 3.24 -6.17
N ILE A 23 -5.40 2.84 -7.11
CA ILE A 23 -6.76 3.37 -7.29
C ILE A 23 -7.77 2.52 -6.50
N THR A 24 -7.51 1.21 -6.34
CA THR A 24 -8.40 0.28 -5.61
C THR A 24 -8.78 0.74 -4.19
N PRO A 25 -7.89 1.27 -3.32
CA PRO A 25 -8.28 1.70 -1.97
C PRO A 25 -9.23 2.89 -1.96
N VAL A 26 -9.09 3.76 -2.96
CA VAL A 26 -9.94 4.95 -3.15
C VAL A 26 -11.30 4.54 -3.70
N ASP A 27 -11.34 3.57 -4.62
CA ASP A 27 -12.58 3.02 -5.17
C ASP A 27 -13.33 2.16 -4.13
N MET A 28 -12.60 1.41 -3.29
CA MET A 28 -13.13 0.44 -2.32
C MET A 28 -13.62 1.09 -1.03
N SER A 29 -13.01 2.19 -0.58
CA SER A 29 -13.47 2.93 0.60
C SER A 29 -13.04 4.42 0.62
N PRO A 30 -13.81 5.35 0.02
CA PRO A 30 -13.49 6.78 0.05
C PRO A 30 -13.43 7.38 1.47
N THR A 31 -14.18 6.85 2.44
CA THR A 31 -14.21 7.36 3.83
C THR A 31 -12.95 6.99 4.62
N PHE A 32 -12.42 5.78 4.40
CA PHE A 32 -11.27 5.23 5.15
C PHE A 32 -9.96 5.21 4.35
N ALA A 33 -9.96 5.78 3.14
CA ALA A 33 -8.82 5.79 2.23
C ALA A 33 -7.53 6.31 2.89
N GLY A 34 -7.61 7.40 3.66
CA GLY A 34 -6.45 8.00 4.33
C GLY A 34 -5.80 7.08 5.36
N THR A 35 -6.58 6.46 6.24
CA THR A 35 -6.07 5.54 7.27
C THR A 35 -5.53 4.25 6.67
N LEU A 36 -6.21 3.69 5.66
CA LEU A 36 -5.77 2.47 4.97
C LEU A 36 -4.49 2.70 4.16
N MET A 37 -4.38 3.84 3.47
CA MET A 37 -3.14 4.22 2.78
C MET A 37 -2.00 4.46 3.76
N GLY A 38 -2.25 5.12 4.90
CA GLY A 38 -1.27 5.32 5.95
C GLY A 38 -0.74 4.02 6.55
N LEU A 39 -1.63 3.07 6.85
CA LEU A 39 -1.26 1.75 7.36
C LEU A 39 -0.44 0.97 6.33
N SER A 40 -0.88 0.96 5.07
CA SER A 40 -0.18 0.30 3.97
C SER A 40 1.24 0.86 3.78
N ASN A 41 1.37 2.19 3.83
CA ASN A 41 2.68 2.84 3.73
C ASN A 41 3.59 2.52 4.92
N THR A 42 3.03 2.36 6.11
CA THR A 42 3.80 1.99 7.31
C THR A 42 4.35 0.57 7.18
N VAL A 43 3.50 -0.38 6.77
CA VAL A 43 3.93 -1.77 6.52
C VAL A 43 4.97 -1.83 5.40
N ALA A 44 4.76 -1.07 4.32
CA ALA A 44 5.72 -0.97 3.22
C ALA A 44 7.07 -0.43 3.70
N SER A 45 7.07 0.63 4.52
CA SER A 45 8.29 1.24 5.06
C SER A 45 9.08 0.26 5.94
N VAL A 46 8.41 -0.51 6.80
CA VAL A 46 9.05 -1.54 7.62
C VAL A 46 9.64 -2.65 6.75
N ALA A 47 8.90 -3.11 5.74
CA ALA A 47 9.39 -4.12 4.81
C ALA A 47 10.63 -3.63 4.03
N SER A 48 10.62 -2.36 3.59
CA SER A 48 11.76 -1.73 2.92
C SER A 48 12.98 -1.58 3.82
N PHE A 49 12.81 -1.45 5.14
CA PHE A 49 13.92 -1.43 6.09
C PHE A 49 14.52 -2.83 6.32
N VAL A 50 13.67 -3.86 6.39
CA VAL A 50 14.09 -5.25 6.63
C VAL A 50 14.81 -5.83 5.41
N TYR A 51 14.40 -5.45 4.20
CA TYR A 51 14.93 -6.02 2.96
C TYR A 51 16.47 -5.86 2.79
N PRO A 52 17.08 -4.66 2.95
CA PRO A 52 18.53 -4.48 2.90
C PRO A 52 19.30 -5.28 3.96
N VAL A 53 18.71 -5.52 5.14
CA VAL A 53 19.34 -6.32 6.20
C VAL A 53 19.44 -7.78 5.75
N ILE A 54 18.36 -8.32 5.17
CA ILE A 54 18.35 -9.70 4.64
C ILE A 54 19.36 -9.83 3.49
N VAL A 55 19.36 -8.88 2.56
CA VAL A 55 20.31 -8.86 1.44
C VAL A 55 21.75 -8.75 1.96
N GLY A 56 22.01 -7.89 2.94
CA GLY A 56 23.33 -7.72 3.54
C GLY A 56 23.89 -8.96 4.24
N ILE A 57 23.02 -9.79 4.83
CA ILE A 57 23.39 -11.10 5.39
C ILE A 57 23.66 -12.10 4.26
N MET A 58 22.81 -12.14 3.25
CA MET A 58 22.95 -13.04 2.09
C MET A 58 24.25 -12.81 1.32
N THR A 59 24.79 -11.58 1.32
CA THR A 59 25.99 -11.22 0.56
C THR A 59 27.25 -10.96 1.39
N ASN A 60 27.24 -11.31 2.69
CA ASN A 60 28.35 -11.00 3.61
C ASN A 60 29.61 -11.85 3.37
N GLU A 61 29.46 -13.04 2.78
CA GLU A 61 30.56 -14.00 2.68
C GLU A 61 31.34 -13.88 1.35
N GLU A 62 30.66 -13.79 0.19
CA GLU A 62 31.29 -13.58 -1.12
C GLU A 62 30.28 -13.01 -2.14
N GLN A 63 30.55 -11.86 -2.76
CA GLN A 63 29.72 -11.23 -3.82
C GLN A 63 29.74 -12.02 -5.14
N THR A 64 29.44 -13.31 -5.09
CA THR A 64 29.47 -14.23 -6.23
C THR A 64 28.19 -14.11 -7.04
N PHE A 65 28.29 -14.40 -8.35
CA PHE A 65 27.14 -14.43 -9.25
C PHE A 65 26.03 -15.39 -8.79
N GLU A 66 26.38 -16.44 -8.04
CA GLU A 66 25.42 -17.42 -7.55
C GLU A 66 24.54 -16.89 -6.40
N GLN A 67 25.11 -16.09 -5.47
CA GLN A 67 24.34 -15.47 -4.39
C GLN A 67 23.36 -14.42 -4.93
N TRP A 68 23.80 -13.59 -5.87
CA TRP A 68 22.92 -12.64 -6.56
C TRP A 68 21.80 -13.35 -7.32
N ASN A 69 22.07 -14.50 -7.92
CA ASN A 69 21.03 -15.32 -8.55
C ASN A 69 19.95 -15.77 -7.55
N LYS A 70 20.35 -16.17 -6.34
CA LYS A 70 19.42 -16.56 -5.26
C LYS A 70 18.60 -15.36 -4.77
N ILE A 71 19.21 -14.18 -4.64
CA ILE A 71 18.51 -12.94 -4.27
C ILE A 71 17.48 -12.56 -5.34
N PHE A 72 17.84 -12.59 -6.62
CA PHE A 72 16.92 -12.30 -7.71
C PHE A 72 15.76 -13.30 -7.78
N ALA A 73 16.03 -14.59 -7.59
CA ALA A 73 14.98 -15.61 -7.51
C ALA A 73 14.01 -15.36 -6.33
N MET A 74 14.53 -14.93 -5.18
CA MET A 74 13.71 -14.54 -4.03
C MET A 74 12.81 -13.34 -4.37
N CYS A 75 13.35 -12.30 -5.03
CA CYS A 75 12.57 -11.13 -5.45
C CYS A 75 11.41 -11.51 -6.39
N ILE A 76 11.67 -12.39 -7.36
CA ILE A 76 10.62 -12.91 -8.25
C ILE A 76 9.56 -13.67 -7.45
N GLY A 77 9.96 -14.52 -6.50
CA GLY A 77 9.03 -15.28 -5.65
C GLY A 77 8.15 -14.38 -4.80
N ILE A 78 8.73 -13.35 -4.16
CA ILE A 78 7.98 -12.36 -3.37
C ILE A 78 6.99 -11.61 -4.26
N ALA A 79 7.44 -11.12 -5.42
CA ALA A 79 6.58 -10.45 -6.37
C ALA A 79 5.41 -11.35 -6.82
N MET A 80 5.68 -12.58 -7.25
CA MET A 80 4.63 -13.51 -7.65
C MET A 80 3.65 -13.80 -6.51
N SER A 81 4.14 -13.96 -5.28
CA SER A 81 3.29 -14.20 -4.12
C SER A 81 2.36 -13.01 -3.81
N SER A 82 2.86 -11.77 -3.92
CA SER A 82 2.01 -10.58 -3.74
C SER A 82 0.96 -10.48 -4.83
N GLY A 83 1.31 -10.82 -6.08
CA GLY A 83 0.35 -10.89 -7.18
C GLY A 83 -0.73 -11.95 -6.96
N ILE A 84 -0.37 -13.14 -6.49
CA ILE A 84 -1.32 -14.22 -6.18
C ILE A 84 -2.25 -13.82 -5.03
N LEU A 85 -1.71 -13.22 -3.96
CA LEU A 85 -2.52 -12.72 -2.85
C LEU A 85 -3.52 -11.65 -3.33
N PHE A 86 -3.08 -10.75 -4.21
CA PHE A 86 -3.98 -9.78 -4.82
C PHE A 86 -5.03 -10.44 -5.72
N CYS A 87 -4.70 -11.48 -6.47
CA CYS A 87 -5.69 -12.20 -7.29
C CYS A 87 -6.72 -12.97 -6.44
N ILE A 88 -6.35 -13.46 -5.26
CA ILE A 88 -7.25 -14.22 -4.37
C ILE A 88 -8.13 -13.29 -3.53
N PHE A 89 -7.54 -12.23 -2.97
CA PHE A 89 -8.21 -11.33 -2.00
C PHE A 89 -8.61 -9.98 -2.59
N GLY A 90 -8.12 -9.63 -3.77
CA GLY A 90 -8.45 -8.38 -4.43
C GLY A 90 -9.91 -8.35 -4.84
N SER A 91 -10.62 -7.35 -4.35
CA SER A 91 -11.99 -7.04 -4.75
C SER A 91 -12.05 -5.56 -5.14
N ALA A 92 -12.76 -5.27 -6.22
CA ALA A 92 -13.00 -3.91 -6.70
C ALA A 92 -14.35 -3.34 -6.23
N ASP A 93 -15.09 -4.09 -5.41
CA ASP A 93 -16.38 -3.64 -4.89
C ASP A 93 -16.22 -2.82 -3.61
N VAL A 94 -17.07 -1.80 -3.48
CA VAL A 94 -17.19 -0.96 -2.28
C VAL A 94 -17.53 -1.86 -1.10
N GLN A 95 -16.64 -1.87 -0.10
CA GLN A 95 -16.80 -2.78 1.01
C GLN A 95 -17.91 -2.33 1.96
N PRO A 96 -18.64 -3.25 2.60
CA PRO A 96 -19.82 -2.93 3.39
C PRO A 96 -19.54 -2.04 4.62
N TRP A 97 -18.29 -1.98 5.09
CA TRP A 97 -17.85 -1.09 6.17
C TRP A 97 -17.54 0.34 5.71
N ASN A 98 -17.69 0.66 4.41
CA ASN A 98 -17.42 2.01 3.89
C ASN A 98 -18.48 3.04 4.30
N TYR A 99 -19.68 2.60 4.71
CA TYR A 99 -20.69 3.50 5.25
C TYR A 99 -20.25 3.95 6.65
N PRO A 100 -20.00 5.25 6.88
CA PRO A 100 -19.68 5.74 8.22
C PRO A 100 -20.83 5.36 9.15
N THR A 101 -20.46 4.87 10.33
CA THR A 101 -21.45 4.49 11.35
C THR A 101 -22.22 5.77 11.72
N GLU A 102 -23.51 5.67 12.09
CA GLU A 102 -24.32 6.86 12.45
C GLU A 102 -23.63 7.74 13.53
N GLU A 103 -22.78 7.12 14.36
CA GLU A 103 -21.96 7.77 15.37
C GLU A 103 -20.87 8.68 14.80
N GLU A 104 -20.17 8.25 13.75
CA GLU A 104 -19.11 9.03 13.07
C GLU A 104 -19.70 10.22 12.30
N THR A 105 -20.85 10.00 11.64
CA THR A 105 -21.59 11.08 10.96
C THR A 105 -22.06 12.14 11.95
N ARG A 106 -22.52 11.72 13.13
CA ARG A 106 -22.96 12.63 14.19
C ARG A 106 -21.80 13.41 14.82
N SER A 107 -20.61 12.82 14.93
CA SER A 107 -19.42 13.50 15.44
C SER A 107 -18.94 14.58 14.47
N ASN A 108 -18.78 14.25 13.18
CA ASN A 108 -18.35 15.22 12.17
C ASN A 108 -19.33 16.38 12.04
N ASN A 109 -20.65 16.12 12.08
CA ASN A 109 -21.65 17.19 12.02
C ASN A 109 -21.62 18.12 13.24
N LYS A 110 -21.27 17.61 14.44
CA LYS A 110 -21.10 18.44 15.64
C LYS A 110 -19.87 19.33 15.52
N GLU A 111 -18.75 18.80 15.05
CA GLU A 111 -17.53 19.59 14.82
C GLU A 111 -17.75 20.68 13.77
N LEU A 112 -18.43 20.37 12.66
CA LEU A 112 -18.78 21.35 11.64
C LEU A 112 -19.72 22.44 12.17
N GLN A 113 -20.73 22.07 12.98
CA GLN A 113 -21.59 23.05 13.65
C GLN A 113 -20.81 23.93 14.62
N GLU A 114 -19.89 23.37 15.40
CA GLU A 114 -19.07 24.11 16.37
C GLU A 114 -18.08 25.08 15.70
N ILE A 115 -17.60 24.77 14.48
CA ILE A 115 -16.76 25.67 13.66
C ILE A 115 -17.60 26.74 12.95
N GLU A 116 -18.85 26.44 12.57
CA GLU A 116 -19.71 27.41 11.88
C GLU A 116 -20.30 28.47 12.84
N GLN A 117 -20.54 28.12 14.11
CA GLN A 117 -21.02 29.08 15.14
C GLN A 117 -20.12 30.33 15.30
N PRO A 118 -18.79 30.24 15.41
CA PRO A 118 -17.92 31.41 15.48
C PRO A 118 -17.77 32.14 14.15
N VAL A 119 -17.95 31.46 13.00
CA VAL A 119 -17.85 32.08 11.67
C VAL A 119 -19.07 32.97 11.39
N ASP A 120 -20.28 32.50 11.68
CA ASP A 120 -21.51 33.29 11.53
C ASP A 120 -21.51 34.52 12.45
N ALA A 121 -20.93 34.39 13.66
CA ALA A 121 -20.79 35.51 14.59
C ALA A 121 -19.84 36.61 14.08
N VAL A 122 -18.88 36.28 13.21
CA VAL A 122 -17.92 37.24 12.63
C VAL A 122 -18.42 37.84 11.32
N ILE A 123 -19.19 37.10 10.52
CA ILE A 123 -19.74 37.57 9.23
C ILE A 123 -20.88 38.60 9.43
N HIS A 124 -21.53 38.59 10.59
CA HIS A 124 -22.65 39.49 10.93
C HIS A 124 -22.27 40.71 11.79
N LEU A 125 -20.97 40.99 11.99
CA LEU A 125 -20.44 42.23 12.59
C LEU A 125 -20.01 43.24 11.52
#